data_AF-A0A350X2A6-F1
#
_entry.id   AF-A0A350X2A6-F1
#
_cell.length_a   1.000
_cell.length_b   1.000
_cell.length_c   1.000
_cell.angle_alpha   90.00
_cell.angle_beta   90.00
_cell.angle_gamma   90.00
#
_symmetry.space_group_name_H-M   'P 1'
#
loop_
_entity.id
_entity.type
_entity.pdbx_description
1 polymer ?
#
loop_
_entity_poly.entity_id
_entity_poly.type
_entity_poly.pdbx_seq_one_letter_code
_entity_poly.pdbx_strand_id
1 'polypeptide(L)' 'MKPITKRQQAILDFIGQEVEKKGYPPSVREIGSAVGLSSTASVHNQLNQLEKKGFIRKDKSTT' A
#
# COMPACT_ATOMS: atom_id res chain seq x y z
N MET A 1 12.99 -14.09 -7.23
CA MET A 1 12.49 -12.82 -6.66
C MET A 1 11.83 -12.01 -7.77
N LYS A 2 10.50 -11.77 -7.72
CA LYS A 2 9.84 -10.90 -8.71
C LYS A 2 10.02 -9.44 -8.28
N PRO A 3 10.66 -8.59 -9.11
CA PRO A 3 10.82 -7.18 -8.78
C PRO A 3 9.45 -6.53 -8.54
N ILE A 4 9.42 -5.57 -7.64
CA ILE A 4 8.24 -4.74 -7.41
C ILE A 4 8.02 -3.84 -8.64
N THR A 5 6.75 -3.68 -9.03
CA THR A 5 6.42 -2.80 -10.15
C THR A 5 6.57 -1.35 -9.71
N LYS A 6 6.73 -0.41 -10.66
CA LYS A 6 6.76 1.03 -10.36
C LYS A 6 5.55 1.49 -9.52
N ARG A 7 4.38 0.86 -9.74
CA ARG A 7 3.17 1.12 -8.94
C ARG A 7 3.29 0.62 -7.51
N GLN A 8 3.80 -0.60 -7.32
CA GLN A 8 4.06 -1.15 -5.99
C GLN A 8 5.08 -0.32 -5.22
N GLN A 9 6.13 0.16 -5.90
CA GLN A 9 7.10 1.10 -5.33
C GLN A 9 6.41 2.40 -4.89
N ALA A 10 5.59 3.01 -5.77
CA ALA A 10 4.87 4.24 -5.43
C ALA A 10 3.94 4.07 -4.22
N ILE A 11 3.31 2.91 -4.05
CA ILE A 11 2.52 2.59 -2.84
C ILE A 11 3.41 2.59 -1.60
N LEU A 12 4.57 1.94 -1.64
CA LEU A 12 5.51 1.89 -0.52
C LEU A 12 6.03 3.28 -0.17
N ASP A 13 6.45 4.05 -1.18
CA ASP A 13 6.96 5.41 -1.01
C ASP A 13 5.89 6.33 -0.44
N PHE A 14 4.64 6.19 -0.89
CA PHE A 14 3.51 6.96 -0.37
C PHE A 14 3.22 6.62 1.10
N ILE A 15 3.20 5.33 1.45
CA ILE A 15 3.03 4.89 2.84
C ILE A 15 4.13 5.48 3.72
N GLY A 16 5.40 5.36 3.30
CA GLY A 16 6.54 5.90 4.05
C GLY A 16 6.45 7.40 4.26
N GLN A 17 6.12 8.15 3.19
CA GLN A 17 5.94 9.60 3.28
C GLN A 17 4.78 10.00 4.18
N GLU A 18 3.65 9.30 4.12
CA GLU A 18 2.48 9.61 4.95
C GLU A 18 2.74 9.30 6.42
N VAL A 19 3.44 8.20 6.72
CA VAL A 19 3.89 7.88 8.08
C VAL A 19 4.86 8.96 8.58
N GLU A 20 5.79 9.42 7.75
CA GLU A 20 6.75 10.45 8.13
C GLU A 20 6.09 11.83 8.31
N LYS A 21 5.14 12.19 7.46
CA LYS A 21 4.45 13.49 7.50
C LYS A 21 3.38 13.57 8.57
N LYS A 22 2.56 12.53 8.71
CA LYS A 22 1.35 12.53 9.55
C LYS A 22 1.52 11.71 10.84
N GLY A 23 2.52 10.83 10.90
CA GLY A 23 2.73 9.92 12.03
C GLY A 23 1.84 8.67 12.00
N TYR A 24 1.05 8.46 10.94
CA TYR A 24 0.18 7.29 10.80
C TYR A 24 0.22 6.72 9.38
N PRO A 25 0.07 5.39 9.22
CA PRO A 25 -0.02 4.78 7.90
C PRO A 25 -1.31 5.18 7.19
N PRO A 26 -1.26 5.50 5.88
CA PRO A 26 -2.43 5.90 5.13
C PRO A 26 -3.38 4.71 4.92
N SER A 27 -4.67 5.00 4.79
CA SER A 27 -5.68 3.99 4.53
C SER A 27 -5.63 3.47 3.08
N VAL A 28 -6.23 2.30 2.85
CA VAL A 28 -6.35 1.70 1.50
C VAL A 28 -7.02 2.68 0.50
N ARG A 29 -7.95 3.50 0.98
CA ARG A 29 -8.60 4.55 0.19
C ARG A 29 -7.62 5.65 -0.20
N GLU A 30 -6.85 6.18 0.75
CA GLU A 30 -5.86 7.23 0.49
C GLU A 30 -4.77 6.75 -0.45
N ILE A 31 -4.25 5.53 -0.24
CA ILE A 31 -3.28 4.91 -1.14
C ILE A 31 -3.86 4.84 -2.56
N GLY A 32 -5.10 4.37 -2.70
CA GLY A 32 -5.78 4.28 -3.99
C GLY A 32 -5.89 5.63 -4.69
N SER A 33 -6.33 6.66 -3.97
CA SER A 33 -6.41 8.02 -4.50
C SER A 33 -5.05 8.57 -4.90
N ALA A 34 -4.00 8.33 -4.12
CA ALA A 34 -2.65 8.82 -4.39
C ALA A 34 -1.99 8.14 -5.61
N VAL A 35 -2.21 6.82 -5.79
CA VAL A 35 -1.62 6.07 -6.91
C VAL A 35 -2.54 5.97 -8.14
N GLY A 36 -3.69 6.66 -8.13
CA GLY A 36 -4.63 6.69 -9.25
C GLY A 36 -5.41 5.38 -9.45
N LEU A 37 -5.61 4.60 -8.38
CA LEU A 37 -6.47 3.41 -8.39
C LEU A 37 -7.88 3.78 -7.97
N SER A 38 -8.81 3.70 -8.91
CA SER A 38 -10.23 4.02 -8.70
C SER A 38 -10.96 3.00 -7.79
N SER A 39 -10.39 1.81 -7.59
CA SER A 39 -11.03 0.72 -6.85
C SER A 39 -10.16 0.22 -5.71
N THR A 40 -10.72 0.24 -4.50
CA THR A 40 -10.12 -0.31 -3.28
C THR A 40 -9.74 -1.79 -3.43
N ALA A 41 -10.48 -2.55 -4.24
CA ALA A 41 -10.17 -3.94 -4.56
C ALA A 41 -8.79 -4.11 -5.25
N SER A 42 -8.46 -3.23 -6.20
CA SER A 42 -7.17 -3.24 -6.88
C SER A 42 -6.02 -2.89 -5.95
N VAL A 43 -6.26 -1.94 -5.03
CA VAL A 43 -5.29 -1.56 -3.98
C VAL A 43 -5.06 -2.75 -3.04
N HIS A 44 -6.13 -3.39 -2.56
CA HIS A 44 -6.05 -4.59 -1.72
C HIS A 44 -5.25 -5.71 -2.40
N ASN A 45 -5.44 -5.92 -3.70
CA ASN A 45 -4.71 -6.95 -4.42
C ASN A 45 -3.22 -6.63 -4.51
N GLN A 46 -2.85 -5.37 -4.76
CA GLN A 46 -1.45 -4.94 -4.73
C GLN A 46 -0.82 -5.03 -3.34
N LEU A 47 -1.54 -4.65 -2.29
CA LEU A 47 -1.08 -4.78 -0.90
C LEU A 47 -0.86 -6.25 -0.53
N ASN A 48 -1.80 -7.15 -0.88
CA ASN A 48 -1.62 -8.59 -0.67
C ASN A 48 -0.39 -9.14 -1.41
N GLN A 49 -0.09 -8.63 -2.61
CA GLN A 49 1.13 -9.03 -3.33
C GLN A 49 2.40 -8.50 -2.64
N LEU A 50 2.38 -7.27 -2.13
CA LEU A 50 3.49 -6.69 -1.36
C LEU A 50 3.70 -7.45 -0.05
N GLU A 51 2.63 -7.87 0.61
CA GLU A 51 2.68 -8.68 1.84
C GLU A 51 3.24 -10.07 1.57
N LYS A 52 2.75 -10.77 0.54
CA LYS A 52 3.31 -12.07 0.11
C LYS A 52 4.78 -11.99 -0.27
N LYS A 53 5.23 -10.83 -0.72
CA LYS A 53 6.64 -10.56 -1.04
C LYS A 53 7.47 -10.15 0.19
N GLY A 54 6.85 -9.90 1.34
CA GLY A 54 7.52 -9.50 2.58
C GLY A 54 7.86 -8.02 2.69
N PHE A 55 7.31 -7.15 1.82
CA PHE A 55 7.58 -5.70 1.84
C PHE A 55 6.71 -4.95 2.85
N ILE A 56 5.48 -5.43 3.08
CA ILE A 56 4.56 -4.84 4.06
C ILE A 56 3.96 -5.93 4.92
N ARG A 57 3.54 -5.57 6.12
CA ARG A 57 2.81 -6.46 7.02
C ARG A 57 1.50 -5.77 7.36
N LYS A 58 0.37 -6.32 6.91
CA LYS A 58 -0.93 -5.76 7.23
C LYS A 58 -1.42 -6.43 8.49
N ASP A 59 -1.53 -5.68 9.57
CA ASP A 59 -2.20 -6.19 10.77
C ASP A 59 -3.68 -6.40 10.41
N LYS A 60 -4.14 -7.65 10.50
CA LYS A 60 -5.55 -7.99 10.30
C LYS A 60 -6.32 -7.65 11.58
N SER A 61 -6.29 -6.39 11.99
CA SER A 61 -7.13 -5.92 13.07
C SER A 61 -8.43 -5.39 12.46
N THR A 62 -9.53 -6.01 12.88
CA THR A 62 -10.96 -5.68 12.69
C THR A 62 -11.65 -6.10 11.37
N THR A 63 -12.44 -7.17 11.53
CA THR A 63 -13.83 -7.41 11.08
C THR A 63 -14.15 -7.44 9.59
#